data_AF-A0A1W9P559-F1
#
_entry.id   AF-A0A1W9P559-F1
#
_cell.length_a   1.000
_cell.length_b   1.000
_cell.length_c   1.000
_cell.angle_alpha   90.00
_cell.angle_beta   90.00
_cell.angle_gamma   90.00
#
_symmetry.space_group_name_H-M   'P 1'
#
loop_
_entity.id
_entity.type
_entity.pdbx_description
1 polymer ?
#
loop_
_entity_poly.entity_id
_entity_poly.type
_entity_poly.pdbx_seq_one_letter_code
_entity_poly.pdbx_strand_id
1 'polypeptide(L)' 'MISQLRRAVVSIPTNIAEGAARSTKKEFRNFLRLTAYCSPLTTYYSLSLNLSLNLYGRKPPGCHQHKNFGT' A
#
# COMPACT_ATOMS: atom_id res chain seq x y z
N MET A 1 -9.74 8.65 -0.03
CA MET A 1 -8.54 7.83 0.23
C MET A 1 -7.74 7.45 -1.01
N ILE A 2 -8.34 6.89 -2.08
CA ILE A 2 -7.60 6.41 -3.27
C ILE A 2 -6.71 7.49 -3.93
N SER A 3 -7.18 8.74 -3.96
CA SER A 3 -6.40 9.87 -4.51
C SER A 3 -5.08 10.13 -3.76
N GLN A 4 -5.07 10.00 -2.43
CA GLN A 4 -3.85 10.21 -1.63
C GLN A 4 -2.86 9.05 -1.78
N LEU A 5 -3.36 7.83 -1.92
CA LEU A 5 -2.55 6.64 -2.24
C LEU A 5 -1.87 6.77 -3.60
N ARG A 6 -2.63 7.18 -4.63
CA ARG A 6 -2.09 7.41 -5.98
C ARG A 6 -0.97 8.45 -5.95
N ARG A 7 -1.17 9.57 -5.25
CA ARG A 7 -0.16 10.63 -5.09
C ARG A 7 1.10 10.12 -4.38
N ALA A 8 0.94 9.33 -3.32
CA ALA A 8 2.07 8.78 -2.57
C ALA A 8 2.90 7.76 -3.38
N VAL A 9 2.24 6.86 -4.12
CA VAL A 9 2.90 5.88 -5.01
C VAL A 9 3.74 6.55 -6.09
N VAL A 10 3.26 7.65 -6.69
CA VAL A 10 3.99 8.34 -7.76
C VAL A 10 5.12 9.21 -7.18
N SER A 11 4.98 9.71 -5.95
CA SER A 11 5.95 10.59 -5.28
C SER A 11 7.26 9.90 -4.89
N ILE A 12 7.22 8.60 -4.55
CA ILE A 12 8.40 7.81 -4.16
C ILE A 12 9.42 7.68 -5.32
N PRO A 13 9.04 7.19 -6.52
CA PRO A 13 9.98 7.06 -7.63
C PRO A 13 10.42 8.42 -8.20
N THR A 14 9.57 9.45 -8.15
CA THR A 14 9.96 10.80 -8.58
C THR A 14 11.03 11.40 -7.66
N ASN A 15 10.88 11.31 -6.34
CA ASN A 15 11.92 11.77 -5.41
C ASN A 15 13.25 11.00 -5.59
N ILE A 16 13.19 9.69 -5.87
CA ILE A 16 14.40 8.89 -6.14
C ILE A 16 15.07 9.31 -7.45
N ALA A 17 14.30 9.49 -8.53
CA ALA A 17 14.82 9.91 -9.83
C ALA A 17 15.41 11.33 -9.77
N GLU A 18 14.72 12.26 -9.11
CA GLU A 18 15.20 13.63 -8.91
C GLU A 18 16.48 13.65 -8.08
N GLY A 19 16.55 12.85 -7.00
CA GLY A 19 17.76 12.73 -6.20
C GLY A 19 18.92 12.11 -6.97
N ALA A 20 18.66 11.10 -7.81
CA ALA A 20 19.67 10.42 -8.62
C ALA A 20 20.24 11.30 -9.72
N ALA A 21 19.47 12.29 -10.20
CA ALA A 21 19.91 13.29 -11.17
C ALA A 21 20.80 14.39 -10.55
N ARG A 22 20.98 14.45 -9.22
CA ARG A 22 21.81 15.47 -8.57
C ARG A 22 23.27 15.05 -8.45
N SER A 23 24.17 16.02 -8.60
CA SER A 23 25.62 15.80 -8.66
C SER A 23 26.29 15.46 -7.32
N THR A 24 25.59 15.59 -6.18
CA THR A 24 26.20 15.33 -4.86
C THR A 24 25.45 14.28 -4.04
N LYS A 25 26.20 13.42 -3.35
CA LYS A 25 25.65 12.41 -2.44
C LYS A 25 24.84 13.03 -1.29
N LYS A 26 25.09 14.30 -0.93
CA LYS A 26 24.35 15.01 0.13
C LYS A 26 22.92 15.31 -0.31
N GLU A 27 22.75 15.81 -1.53
CA GLU A 27 21.44 16.07 -2.14
C GLU A 27 20.66 14.77 -2.32
N PHE A 28 21.30 13.73 -2.87
CA PHE A 28 20.67 12.41 -3.04
C PHE A 28 20.13 11.85 -1.72
N ARG A 29 20.91 11.94 -0.62
CA ARG A 29 20.45 11.52 0.72
C ARG A 29 19.25 12.31 1.22
N ASN A 30 19.13 13.59 0.87
CA ASN A 30 18.01 14.43 1.28
C ASN A 30 16.71 13.99 0.58
N PHE A 31 16.79 13.73 -0.74
CA PHE A 31 15.69 13.16 -1.51
C PHE A 31 15.31 11.75 -1.04
N LEU A 32 16.30 10.91 -0.70
CA LEU A 32 16.06 9.58 -0.14
C LEU A 32 15.33 9.62 1.20
N ARG A 33 15.68 10.59 2.07
CA ARG A 33 14.96 10.84 3.33
C ARG A 33 13.52 11.23 3.07
N LEU A 34 13.25 12.15 2.14
CA LEU A 34 11.89 12.55 1.76
C LEU A 34 11.06 11.35 1.29
N THR A 35 11.66 10.45 0.51
CA THR A 35 11.02 9.19 0.11
C THR A 35 10.64 8.31 1.31
N ALA A 36 11.54 8.17 2.29
CA ALA A 36 11.30 7.37 3.50
C ALA A 36 10.19 7.95 4.41
N TYR A 37 10.00 9.27 4.40
CA TYR A 37 8.93 9.93 5.15
C TYR A 37 7.55 9.86 4.48
N CYS A 38 7.39 9.15 3.35
CA CYS A 38 6.09 8.87 2.75
C CYS A 38 5.29 7.82 3.56
N SER A 39 5.04 8.16 4.82
CA SER A 39 4.20 7.45 5.81
C SER A 39 2.78 7.10 5.32
N PRO A 40 2.08 7.96 4.53
CA PRO A 40 0.70 7.68 4.15
C PRO A 40 0.52 6.38 3.38
N LEU A 41 1.44 6.05 2.45
CA LEU A 41 1.32 4.84 1.64
C LEU A 41 1.38 3.56 2.48
N THR A 42 2.39 3.45 3.36
CA THR A 42 2.55 2.30 4.26
C THR A 42 1.35 2.16 5.18
N THR A 43 0.90 3.24 5.80
CA THR A 43 -0.25 3.19 6.72
C THR A 43 -1.54 2.81 5.99
N TYR A 44 -1.81 3.39 4.82
CA TYR A 44 -3.00 3.05 4.03
C TYR A 44 -2.93 1.64 3.42
N TYR A 45 -1.76 1.16 3.01
CA TYR A 45 -1.57 -0.21 2.54
C TYR A 45 -1.83 -1.21 3.66
N SER A 46 -1.22 -1.02 4.84
CA SER A 46 -1.47 -1.84 6.03
C SER A 46 -2.95 -1.84 6.42
N LEU A 47 -3.63 -0.69 6.36
CA LEU A 47 -5.07 -0.61 6.61
C LEU A 47 -5.88 -1.39 5.56
N SER A 48 -5.54 -1.24 4.28
CA SER A 48 -6.21 -1.96 3.18
C SER A 48 -6.02 -3.49 3.27
N LEU A 49 -4.83 -3.93 3.70
CA LEU A 49 -4.53 -5.34 3.91
C LEU A 49 -5.30 -5.90 5.11
N ASN A 50 -5.33 -5.16 6.23
CA ASN A 50 -6.12 -5.54 7.41
C ASN A 50 -7.62 -5.64 7.09
N LEU A 51 -8.17 -4.70 6.31
CA LEU A 51 -9.56 -4.76 5.88
C LEU A 51 -9.79 -5.96 4.95
N SER A 52 -8.91 -6.20 3.97
CA SER A 52 -9.03 -7.31 3.03
C SER A 52 -8.96 -8.67 3.73
N LEU A 53 -8.05 -8.84 4.69
CA LEU A 53 -7.94 -10.04 5.52
C LEU A 53 -9.14 -10.22 6.45
N ASN A 54 -9.67 -9.12 7.02
CA ASN A 54 -10.89 -9.17 7.83
C ASN A 54 -12.10 -9.61 7.01
N LEU A 55 -12.21 -9.13 5.76
CA LEU A 55 -13.27 -9.51 4.83
C LEU A 55 -13.12 -10.96 4.35
N TYR A 56 -11.90 -11.44 4.12
CA TYR A 56 -11.64 -12.85 3.77
C TYR A 56 -11.87 -13.80 4.97
N GLY A 57 -11.63 -13.33 6.19
CA GLY A 57 -11.89 -14.06 7.43
C GLY A 57 -13.36 -14.09 7.85
N ARG A 58 -14.22 -13.25 7.27
CA ARG A 58 -15.68 -13.33 7.44
C ARG A 58 -16.27 -14.21 6.35
N LYS A 59 -16.53 -15.48 6.70
CA LYS A 59 -17.40 -16.36 5.92
C LYS A 59 -18.70 -15.58 5.61
N PRO A 60 -19.09 -15.42 4.34
CA PRO A 60 -20.24 -14.59 3.99
C PRO A 60 -21.50 -15.11 4.71
N PRO A 61 -22.27 -14.26 5.40
CA PRO A 61 -23.54 -14.65 5.98
C PRO A 61 -24.52 -14.87 4.82
N GLY A 62 -24.72 -16.12 4.40
CA GLY A 62 -25.72 -16.44 3.38
C GLY A 62 -25.48 -17.72 2.57
N CYS A 63 -24.32 -18.36 2.63
CA CYS A 63 -24.12 -19.62 1.91
C CYS A 63 -24.56 -20.80 2.79
N HIS A 64 -25.83 -21.18 2.66
CA HIS A 64 -26.35 -22.46 3.13
C HIS A 64 -25.36 -23.58 2.74
N GLN A 65 -24.86 -24.30 3.74
CA GLN A 65 -24.15 -25.56 3.49
C GLN A 65 -25.17 -26.51 2.88
N HIS A 66 -25.04 -26.79 1.58
CA HIS A 66 -25.77 -27.86 0.94
C HIS A 66 -25.35 -29.14 1.65
N LYS A 67 -26.28 -29.74 2.42
CA LYS A 67 -26.11 -31.09 2.96
C LYS A 67 -25.99 -32.01 1.76
N ASN A 68 -24.85 -32.70 1.66
CA ASN A 68 -24.64 -33.72 0.65
C ASN A 68 -25.73 -34.81 0.80
N PHE A 69 -26.48 -35.02 -0.28
CA PHE A 69 -27.34 -36.18 -0.48
C PHE A 69 -26.49 -37.26 -1.19
N GLY A 70 -26.59 -38.50 -0.70
CA GLY A 70 -25.97 -39.71 -1.27
C GLY A 70 -24.67 -40.10 -0.56
N THR A 71 -24.52 -41.29 0.02
CA THR A 71 -25.18 -42.58 -0.23
C THR A 71 -25.94 -43.13 0.97
#